data_AF-A0A7S0APT6-F1
#
_entry.id   AF-A0A7S0APT6-F1
#
_cell.length_a   1.000
_cell.length_b   1.000
_cell.length_c   1.000
_cell.angle_alpha   90.00
_cell.angle_beta   90.00
_cell.angle_gamma   90.00
#
_symmetry.space_group_name_H-M   'P 1'
#
loop_
_entity.id
_entity.type
_entity.pdbx_description
1 polymer ?
#
loop_
_entity_poly.entity_id
_entity_poly.type
_entity_poly.pdbx_seq_one_letter_code
_entity_poly.pdbx_strand_id
1 'polypeptide(L)'
;PDISHGWFKLGLGASIATLIIKSYVELYEGKTKKRRVDYANFRQITHAVILLLLLASVSFHAALWPHYGGFKTILIMIMVGYGVLLQAALLVPTWVQNLVGAALMTFFIQQYA
;
A
#
# COMPACT_ATOMS: atom_id res chain seq x y z
N PRO A 1 -2.91 -22.22 18.24
CA PRO A 1 -2.87 -20.83 18.73
C PRO A 1 -3.45 -19.89 17.68
N ASP A 2 -4.63 -19.30 17.95
CA ASP A 2 -5.22 -18.29 17.08
C ASP A 2 -4.30 -17.08 17.02
N ILE A 3 -3.57 -16.95 15.91
CA ILE A 3 -2.70 -15.81 15.67
C ILE A 3 -3.65 -14.62 15.45
N SER A 4 -3.66 -13.69 16.40
CA SER A 4 -4.42 -12.45 16.28
C SER A 4 -3.95 -11.66 15.05
N HIS A 5 -4.72 -11.76 13.97
CA HIS A 5 -4.47 -11.01 12.73
C HIS A 5 -5.04 -9.58 12.78
N GLY A 6 -5.42 -9.06 13.95
CA GLY A 6 -6.10 -7.75 14.06
C GLY A 6 -5.30 -6.61 13.42
N TRP A 7 -4.02 -6.47 13.76
CA TRP A 7 -3.13 -5.49 13.15
C TRP A 7 -2.93 -5.74 11.66
N PHE A 8 -2.84 -7.01 11.25
CA PHE A 8 -2.68 -7.36 9.84
C PHE A 8 -3.91 -6.97 9.01
N LYS A 9 -5.12 -7.28 9.51
CA LYS A 9 -6.41 -6.90 8.91
C LYS A 9 -6.57 -5.39 8.82
N LEU A 10 -6.13 -4.65 9.85
CA LEU A 10 -6.13 -3.18 9.84
C LEU A 10 -5.20 -2.62 8.75
N GLY A 11 -3.98 -3.15 8.65
CA GLY A 11 -3.03 -2.76 7.61
C GLY A 11 -3.52 -3.08 6.20
N LEU A 12 -4.16 -4.25 6.04
CA LEU A 12 -4.79 -4.66 4.79
C LEU A 12 -5.96 -3.73 4.41
N GLY A 13 -6.83 -3.40 5.36
CA GLY A 13 -7.92 -2.43 5.13
C GLY A 13 -7.42 -1.05 4.69
N ALA A 14 -6.39 -0.53 5.35
CA ALA A 14 -5.77 0.75 4.97
C ALA A 14 -5.13 0.69 3.56
N SER A 15 -4.55 -0.46 3.19
CA SER A 15 -3.98 -0.69 1.86
C SER A 15 -5.05 -0.74 0.78
N ILE A 16 -6.18 -1.40 1.04
CA ILE A 16 -7.33 -1.44 0.14
C ILE A 16 -7.92 -0.03 -0.05
N ALA A 17 -8.12 0.71 1.03
CA ALA A 17 -8.59 2.09 0.96
C ALA A 17 -7.67 2.97 0.10
N THR A 18 -6.34 2.79 0.23
CA THR A 18 -5.35 3.48 -0.59
C THR A 18 -5.51 3.15 -2.08
N LEU A 19 -5.70 1.87 -2.43
CA LEU A 19 -5.91 1.44 -3.81
C LEU A 19 -7.21 1.99 -4.40
N ILE A 20 -8.30 2.04 -3.62
CA ILE A 20 -9.57 2.62 -4.06
C ILE A 20 -9.40 4.11 -4.36
N ILE A 21 -8.79 4.86 -3.45
CA ILE A 21 -8.54 6.30 -3.63
C ILE A 21 -7.64 6.54 -4.83
N LYS A 22 -6.55 5.78 -4.97
CA LYS A 22 -5.65 5.86 -6.12
C LYS A 22 -6.40 5.61 -7.43
N SER A 23 -7.19 4.54 -7.48
CA SER A 23 -7.97 4.17 -8.66
C SER A 23 -8.99 5.25 -9.02
N TYR A 24 -9.66 5.85 -8.03
CA TYR A 24 -10.56 6.97 -8.24
C TYR A 24 -9.82 8.17 -8.85
N VAL A 25 -8.69 8.59 -8.29
CA VAL A 25 -7.93 9.73 -8.80
C VAL A 25 -7.39 9.46 -10.21
N GLU A 26 -6.78 8.29 -10.45
CA GLU A 26 -6.17 7.98 -11.74
C GLU A 26 -7.20 7.76 -12.86
N LEU A 27 -8.26 6.97 -12.59
CA LEU A 27 -9.25 6.60 -13.60
C LEU A 27 -10.33 7.67 -13.77
N TYR A 28 -10.89 8.18 -12.68
CA TYR A 28 -12.00 9.13 -12.76
C TYR A 28 -11.52 10.57 -12.99
N GLU A 29 -10.65 11.10 -12.14
CA GLU A 29 -10.18 12.47 -12.29
C GLU A 29 -9.11 12.60 -13.40
N GLY A 30 -8.18 11.66 -13.47
CA GLY A 30 -7.08 11.66 -14.44
C GLY A 30 -7.54 11.35 -15.87
N LYS A 31 -8.19 10.20 -16.10
CA LYS A 31 -8.62 9.79 -17.44
C LYS A 31 -9.94 10.41 -17.89
N THR A 32 -11.00 10.37 -17.06
CA THR A 32 -12.33 10.85 -17.49
C THR A 32 -12.39 12.38 -17.54
N LYS A 33 -11.89 13.07 -16.50
CA LYS A 33 -11.90 14.54 -16.44
C LYS A 33 -10.66 15.21 -17.04
N LYS A 34 -9.68 14.44 -17.54
CA LYS A 34 -8.43 14.91 -18.14
C LYS A 34 -7.64 15.89 -17.23
N ARG A 35 -7.80 15.77 -15.90
CA ARG A 35 -7.05 16.60 -14.95
C ARG A 35 -5.65 16.01 -14.75
N ARG A 36 -4.65 16.88 -14.62
CA ARG A 36 -3.31 16.43 -14.23
C ARG A 36 -3.34 15.94 -12.79
N VAL A 37 -2.92 14.69 -12.59
CA VAL A 37 -2.77 14.10 -11.25
C VAL A 37 -1.47 14.63 -10.65
N ASP A 38 -1.58 15.77 -9.97
CA ASP A 38 -0.48 16.40 -9.25
C ASP A 38 -0.91 16.83 -7.83
N TYR A 39 0.09 17.13 -7.00
CA TYR A 39 -0.15 17.54 -5.61
C TYR A 39 -0.97 18.82 -5.49
N ALA A 40 -0.83 19.75 -6.43
CA ALA A 40 -1.53 21.04 -6.40
C ALA A 40 -3.04 20.84 -6.55
N ASN A 41 -3.46 19.97 -7.47
CA ASN A 41 -4.87 19.67 -7.72
C ASN A 41 -5.47 18.71 -6.69
N PHE A 42 -4.67 17.80 -6.11
CA PHE A 42 -5.15 16.73 -5.23
C PHE A 42 -4.50 16.74 -3.85
N ARG A 43 -4.27 17.92 -3.29
CA ARG A 43 -3.56 18.09 -2.01
C ARG A 43 -4.19 17.29 -0.87
N GLN A 44 -5.49 17.47 -0.62
CA GLN A 44 -6.19 16.76 0.47
C GLN A 44 -6.14 15.24 0.28
N ILE A 45 -6.38 14.77 -0.95
CA ILE A 45 -6.33 13.34 -1.26
C ILE A 45 -4.91 12.79 -1.04
N THR A 46 -3.88 13.55 -1.42
CA THR A 46 -2.49 13.14 -1.19
C THR A 46 -2.20 12.95 0.29
N HIS A 47 -2.65 13.86 1.16
CA HIS A 47 -2.45 13.70 2.61
C HIS A 47 -3.25 12.52 3.17
N ALA A 48 -4.47 12.29 2.69
CA ALA A 48 -5.26 11.13 3.09
C ALA A 48 -4.55 9.81 2.71
N VAL A 49 -3.99 9.74 1.50
CA VAL A 49 -3.18 8.60 1.04
C VAL A 49 -1.93 8.43 1.90
N ILE A 50 -1.21 9.50 2.21
CA ILE A 50 -0.03 9.45 3.09
C ILE A 50 -0.42 8.91 4.48
N LEU A 51 -1.53 9.38 5.05
CA LEU A 51 -2.02 8.90 6.34
C LEU A 51 -2.37 7.40 6.30
N LEU A 52 -3.05 6.94 5.25
CA LEU A 52 -3.37 5.52 5.06
C LEU A 52 -2.13 4.67 4.88
N LEU A 53 -1.12 5.15 4.15
CA LEU A 53 0.17 4.46 3.99
C LEU A 53 0.94 4.36 5.30
N LEU A 54 0.93 5.42 6.12
CA LEU A 54 1.52 5.39 7.47
C LEU A 54 0.79 4.40 8.36
N LEU A 55 -0.55 4.41 8.36
CA LEU A 55 -1.37 3.48 9.12
C LEU A 55 -1.10 2.03 8.70
N ALA A 56 -1.07 1.75 7.40
CA ALA A 56 -0.75 0.43 6.86
C ALA A 56 0.65 -0.01 7.29
N SER A 57 1.64 0.88 7.19
CA SER A 57 3.02 0.59 7.57
C SER A 57 3.16 0.25 9.04
N VAL A 58 2.57 1.06 9.95
CA VAL A 58 2.59 0.80 11.40
C VAL A 58 1.89 -0.52 11.71
N SER A 59 0.76 -0.78 11.08
CA SER A 59 -0.03 -1.99 11.30
C SER A 59 0.69 -3.25 10.87
N PHE A 60 1.33 -3.25 9.69
CA PHE A 60 2.14 -4.38 9.24
C PHE A 60 3.40 -4.56 10.09
N HIS A 61 4.05 -3.49 10.53
CA HIS A 61 5.17 -3.59 11.47
C HIS A 61 4.73 -4.22 12.78
N ALA A 62 3.63 -3.76 13.39
CA ALA A 62 3.10 -4.31 14.63
C ALA A 62 2.72 -5.80 14.47
N ALA A 63 2.13 -6.18 13.33
CA ALA A 63 1.78 -7.57 13.04
C ALA A 63 3.01 -8.48 12.89
N LEU A 64 4.10 -7.97 12.31
CA LEU A 64 5.32 -8.74 12.04
C LEU A 64 6.33 -8.71 13.19
N TRP A 65 6.23 -7.74 14.10
CA TRP A 65 7.16 -7.54 15.22
C TRP A 65 7.40 -8.80 16.07
N PRO A 66 6.37 -9.58 16.46
CA PRO A 66 6.56 -10.77 17.30
C PRO A 66 7.32 -11.89 16.58
N HIS A 67 7.25 -11.94 15.26
CA HIS A 67 7.81 -13.02 14.45
C HIS A 67 9.26 -12.75 14.02
N TYR A 68 9.60 -11.49 13.74
CA TYR A 68 10.92 -11.13 13.20
C TYR A 68 11.84 -10.45 14.23
N GLY A 69 11.39 -10.21 15.47
CA GLY A 69 12.26 -9.71 16.54
C GLY A 69 12.59 -8.22 16.44
N GLY A 70 11.59 -7.39 16.10
CA GLY A 70 11.68 -5.93 16.15
C GLY A 70 12.60 -5.30 15.10
N PHE A 71 13.90 -5.19 15.40
CA PHE A 71 14.87 -4.50 14.54
C PHE A 71 15.03 -5.14 13.16
N LYS A 72 14.96 -6.48 13.07
CA LYS A 72 15.05 -7.17 11.77
C LYS A 72 13.85 -6.85 10.89
N THR A 73 12.66 -6.64 11.47
CA THR A 73 11.45 -6.24 10.75
C THR A 73 11.62 -4.91 10.02
N ILE A 74 12.25 -3.93 10.70
CA ILE A 74 12.56 -2.62 10.13
C ILE A 74 13.57 -2.77 8.98
N LEU A 75 14.63 -3.57 9.18
CA LEU A 75 15.61 -3.83 8.13
C LEU A 75 15.00 -4.51 6.91
N ILE A 76 14.13 -5.52 7.10
CA ILE A 76 13.42 -6.19 6.02
C ILE A 76 12.54 -5.19 5.28
N MET A 77 11.77 -4.36 5.99
CA MET A 77 10.91 -3.34 5.40
C MET A 77 11.71 -2.30 4.60
N ILE A 78 12.86 -1.86 5.10
CA ILE A 78 13.71 -0.89 4.39
C ILE A 78 14.37 -1.54 3.18
N MET A 79 15.04 -2.68 3.34
CA MET A 79 15.78 -3.32 2.26
C MET A 79 14.86 -3.85 1.16
N VAL A 80 13.75 -4.50 1.52
CA VAL A 80 12.79 -5.01 0.54
C VAL A 80 11.95 -3.87 -0.01
N GLY A 81 11.44 -2.96 0.82
CA GLY A 81 10.61 -1.85 0.39
C GLY A 81 11.36 -0.86 -0.51
N TYR A 82 12.45 -0.28 -0.02
CA TYR A 82 13.21 0.73 -0.77
C TYR A 82 14.25 0.11 -1.70
N GLY A 83 14.94 -0.94 -1.25
CA GLY A 83 16.03 -1.55 -2.02
C GLY A 83 15.55 -2.40 -3.19
N VAL A 84 14.36 -3.02 -3.09
CA VAL A 84 13.83 -3.92 -4.13
C VAL A 84 12.54 -3.38 -4.75
N LEU A 85 11.48 -3.19 -3.97
CA LEU A 85 10.14 -2.88 -4.49
C LEU A 85 10.08 -1.51 -5.16
N LEU A 86 10.65 -0.48 -4.55
CA LEU A 86 10.68 0.86 -5.13
C LEU A 86 11.49 0.88 -6.43
N GLN A 87 12.65 0.23 -6.45
CA GLN A 87 13.48 0.13 -7.65
C GLN A 87 12.76 -0.63 -8.76
N ALA A 88 12.14 -1.77 -8.43
CA ALA A 88 11.36 -2.55 -9.38
C ALA A 88 10.18 -1.72 -9.94
N ALA A 89 9.48 -0.97 -9.08
CA ALA A 89 8.37 -0.13 -9.48
C ALA A 89 8.82 0.98 -10.46
N LEU A 90 9.98 1.60 -10.25
CA LEU A 90 10.50 2.61 -11.17
C LEU A 90 10.83 2.06 -12.57
N LEU A 91 11.14 0.77 -12.68
CA LEU A 91 11.48 0.13 -13.95
C LEU A 91 10.25 -0.32 -14.77
N VAL A 92 9.08 -0.42 -14.13
CA VAL A 92 7.86 -0.89 -14.78
C VAL A 92 6.83 0.23 -14.95
N PRO A 93 6.09 0.26 -16.08
CA PRO A 93 5.07 1.29 -16.30
C PRO A 93 3.93 1.17 -15.30
N THR A 94 3.28 2.29 -14.99
CA THR A 94 2.27 2.41 -13.92
C THR A 94 1.10 1.42 -14.08
N TRP A 95 0.70 1.10 -15.31
CA TRP A 95 -0.38 0.14 -15.55
C TRP A 95 0.00 -1.29 -15.12
N VAL A 96 1.28 -1.67 -15.24
CA VAL A 96 1.79 -2.96 -14.75
C VAL A 96 1.81 -2.95 -13.22
N GLN A 97 2.27 -1.87 -12.60
CA GLN A 97 2.24 -1.72 -11.13
C GLN A 97 0.81 -1.88 -10.58
N ASN A 98 -0.17 -1.28 -11.24
CA ASN A 98 -1.58 -1.38 -10.85
C ASN A 98 -2.13 -2.80 -11.01
N LEU A 99 -1.78 -3.50 -12.09
CA LEU A 99 -2.20 -4.89 -12.30
C LEU A 99 -1.60 -5.84 -11.27
N VAL A 100 -0.29 -5.72 -11.02
CA VAL A 100 0.41 -6.50 -10.00
C VAL A 100 -0.16 -6.19 -8.61
N GLY A 101 -0.38 -4.91 -8.31
CA GLY A 101 -0.99 -4.49 -7.05
C GLY A 101 -2.38 -5.07 -6.83
N ALA A 102 -3.22 -5.09 -7.87
CA ALA A 102 -4.56 -5.69 -7.81
C ALA A 102 -4.47 -7.21 -7.58
N ALA A 103 -3.65 -7.93 -8.36
CA ALA A 103 -3.48 -9.37 -8.23
C ALA A 103 -2.98 -9.77 -6.84
N LEU A 104 -1.92 -9.11 -6.35
CA LEU A 104 -1.39 -9.37 -5.02
C LEU A 104 -2.43 -9.09 -3.95
N MET A 105 -3.13 -7.95 -4.02
CA MET A 105 -4.15 -7.62 -3.02
C MET A 105 -5.29 -8.64 -2.98
N THR A 106 -5.72 -9.16 -4.13
CA THR A 106 -6.73 -10.24 -4.20
C THR A 106 -6.27 -11.49 -3.47
N PHE A 107 -5.04 -11.95 -3.70
CA PHE A 107 -4.48 -13.11 -2.99
C PHE A 107 -4.35 -12.86 -1.48
N PHE A 108 -3.88 -11.67 -1.10
CA PHE A 108 -3.76 -11.29 0.32
C PHE A 108 -5.13 -11.25 1.01
N ILE A 109 -6.17 -10.71 0.36
CA ILE A 109 -7.53 -10.76 0.91
C ILE A 109 -7.98 -12.21 1.08
N GLN A 110 -7.79 -13.08 0.09
CA GLN A 110 -8.20 -14.48 0.19
C GLN A 110 -7.50 -15.25 1.33
N GLN A 111 -6.23 -14.94 1.57
CA GLN A 111 -5.45 -15.62 2.60
C GLN A 111 -5.74 -15.11 4.02
N TYR A 112 -6.20 -13.86 4.17
CA TYR A 112 -6.33 -13.20 5.47
C TYR A 112 -7.73 -12.66 5.79
N ALA A 113 -8.73 -12.84 4.91
CA ALA A 113 -10.15 -12.61 5.21
C ALA A 113 -10.68 -13.70 6.15
#